data_AF-A0A2N8UMR0-F1
#
_entry.id   AF-A0A2N8UMR0-F1
#
_cell.length_a   1.000
_cell.length_b   1.000
_cell.length_c   1.000
_cell.angle_alpha   90.00
_cell.angle_beta   90.00
_cell.angle_gamma   90.00
#
_symmetry.space_group_name_H-M   'P 1'
#
loop_
_entity.id
_entity.type
_entity.pdbx_description
1 polymer ?
#
loop_
_entity_poly.entity_id
_entity_poly.type
_entity_poly.pdbx_seq_one_letter_code
_entity_poly.pdbx_strand_id
1 'polypeptide(L)'
;MPSASSSHSTGEAPVPSLPEASPHQLAKRQQCDALLDAEAGSTSTSLGSPAAHPSYPAVAPLCKRYPTQASAIFQTYLDLKNGAAAWDVVEPLALSLHPASTAEEETVEDLSGISDAEADELIQARLQALDAGPGRLGLVGADAGGEDELNKTGLAAIKGRRKDAKAYEIVIPLTITQHLRPTQLNAIFSLVEAHAASCPPGEDIDTSHVLLAIIAPDSTLVYYVVSQGMVKPVN
;
A
#
# COMPACT_ATOMS: atom_id res chain seq x y z
N MET A 1 28.74 75.83 15.43
CA MET A 1 27.38 75.75 14.88
C MET A 1 26.63 74.62 15.58
N PRO A 2 25.38 74.86 16.01
CA PRO A 2 24.66 74.02 16.97
C PRO A 2 23.77 72.96 16.30
N SER A 3 23.43 71.92 17.10
CA SER A 3 22.23 71.07 17.04
C SER A 3 22.03 70.17 15.79
N ALA A 4 21.56 68.93 15.88
CA ALA A 4 20.55 68.41 16.79
C ALA A 4 20.73 66.92 17.12
N SER A 5 20.47 66.62 18.40
CA SER A 5 20.03 65.33 18.91
C SER A 5 18.59 65.07 18.47
N SER A 6 18.26 63.82 18.14
CA SER A 6 16.88 63.34 18.15
C SER A 6 16.80 62.04 18.93
N SER A 7 16.20 62.15 20.10
CA SER A 7 15.71 61.08 20.96
C SER A 7 14.22 60.81 20.68
N HIS A 8 13.78 59.59 21.02
CA HIS A 8 12.39 59.12 21.20
C HIS A 8 11.52 58.90 19.95
N SER A 9 11.01 57.69 19.77
CA SER A 9 9.76 57.29 20.44
C SER A 9 9.44 55.82 20.21
N THR A 10 9.29 55.10 21.33
CA THR A 10 8.56 53.83 21.43
C THR A 10 7.15 54.04 20.90
N GLY A 11 6.73 53.20 19.95
CA GLY A 11 5.38 53.22 19.37
C GLY A 11 4.87 51.79 19.27
N GLU A 12 4.42 51.27 20.41
CA GLU A 12 3.64 50.03 20.48
C GLU A 12 2.31 50.29 19.77
N ALA A 13 2.09 49.62 18.64
CA ALA A 13 0.82 49.71 17.91
C ALA A 13 -0.27 48.94 18.69
N PRO A 14 -1.47 49.52 18.90
CA PRO A 14 -2.54 48.84 19.61
C PRO A 14 -3.09 47.70 18.76
N VAL A 15 -3.04 46.49 19.31
CA VAL A 15 -3.67 45.29 18.74
C VAL A 15 -5.18 45.55 18.64
N PRO A 16 -5.83 45.38 17.47
CA PRO A 16 -7.28 45.51 17.38
C PRO A 16 -7.93 44.29 18.03
N SER A 17 -8.54 44.50 19.20
CA SER A 17 -9.38 43.52 19.88
C SER A 17 -10.57 43.16 19.00
N LEU A 18 -10.62 41.91 18.54
CA LEU A 18 -11.76 41.34 17.81
C LEU A 18 -13.04 41.41 18.66
N PRO A 19 -14.22 41.65 18.06
CA PRO A 19 -15.48 41.71 18.79
C PRO A 19 -15.79 40.35 19.44
N GLU A 20 -16.13 40.39 20.72
CA GLU A 20 -16.52 39.22 21.50
C GLU A 20 -17.79 38.59 20.89
N ALA A 21 -17.73 37.29 20.61
CA ALA A 21 -18.81 36.58 19.94
C ALA A 21 -20.10 36.65 20.78
N SER A 22 -21.22 37.02 20.16
CA SER A 22 -22.49 37.12 20.86
C SER A 22 -22.93 35.73 21.40
N PRO A 23 -23.71 35.67 22.50
CA PRO A 23 -24.14 34.40 23.11
C PRO A 23 -24.83 33.46 22.12
N HIS A 24 -25.54 34.02 21.14
CA HIS A 24 -26.22 33.29 20.09
C HIS A 24 -25.26 32.65 19.08
N GLN A 25 -24.10 33.26 18.81
CA GLN A 25 -23.06 32.69 17.94
C GLN A 25 -22.29 31.57 18.66
N LEU A 26 -22.05 31.71 19.96
CA LEU A 26 -21.46 30.66 20.79
C LEU A 26 -22.36 29.42 20.85
N ALA A 27 -23.68 29.60 21.02
CA ALA A 27 -24.64 28.51 21.02
C ALA A 27 -24.69 27.77 19.68
N LYS A 28 -24.71 28.48 18.54
CA LYS A 28 -24.67 27.86 17.21
C LYS A 28 -23.36 27.10 16.95
N ARG A 29 -22.23 27.64 17.39
CA ARG A 29 -20.92 26.99 17.25
C ARG A 29 -20.87 25.70 18.08
N GLN A 30 -21.32 25.74 19.32
CA GLN A 30 -21.44 24.55 20.17
C GLN A 30 -22.36 23.49 19.56
N GLN A 31 -23.42 23.90 18.88
CA GLN A 31 -24.34 23.00 18.17
C GLN A 31 -23.70 22.38 16.92
N CYS A 32 -22.87 23.13 16.19
CA CYS A 32 -22.07 22.60 15.09
C CYS A 32 -20.97 21.66 15.58
N ASP A 33 -20.25 22.02 16.65
CA ASP A 33 -19.22 21.18 17.25
C ASP A 33 -19.85 19.87 17.78
N ALA A 34 -21.02 19.92 18.40
CA ALA A 34 -21.75 18.74 18.85
C ALA A 34 -22.23 17.84 17.69
N LEU A 35 -22.57 18.42 16.53
CA LEU A 35 -22.90 17.63 15.33
C LEU A 35 -21.66 17.00 14.70
N LEU A 36 -20.51 17.69 14.71
CA LEU A 36 -19.23 17.14 14.25
C LEU A 36 -18.73 16.02 15.16
N ASP A 37 -18.87 16.16 16.47
CA ASP A 37 -18.52 15.13 17.45
C ASP A 37 -19.46 13.91 17.38
N ALA A 38 -20.73 14.12 17.00
CA ALA A 38 -21.68 13.03 16.77
C ALA A 38 -21.33 12.18 15.53
N GLU A 39 -20.70 12.76 14.51
CA GLU A 39 -20.17 12.02 13.35
C GLU A 39 -18.86 11.28 13.68
N ALA A 40 -18.04 11.84 14.59
CA ALA A 40 -16.85 11.16 15.12
C ALA A 40 -17.18 10.06 16.16
N GLY A 41 -18.39 10.08 16.71
CA GLY A 41 -18.90 9.15 17.72
C GLY A 41 -19.51 7.86 17.16
N SER A 42 -19.32 7.56 15.87
CA SER A 42 -19.58 6.19 15.38
C SER A 42 -18.52 5.30 16.02
N THR A 43 -18.91 4.59 17.07
CA THR A 43 -18.11 3.57 17.74
C THR A 43 -17.66 2.55 16.71
N SER A 44 -16.53 2.84 16.08
CA SER A 44 -15.73 1.92 15.32
C SER A 44 -15.38 0.82 16.32
N THR A 45 -16.13 -0.27 16.26
CA THR A 45 -15.71 -1.53 16.83
C THR A 45 -14.41 -1.87 16.12
N SER A 46 -13.29 -1.37 16.64
CA SER A 46 -11.97 -1.74 16.18
C SER A 46 -11.90 -3.25 16.31
N LEU A 47 -11.99 -3.96 15.19
CA LEU A 47 -11.98 -5.43 15.10
C LEU A 47 -10.62 -6.02 15.48
N GLY A 48 -9.88 -5.37 16.40
CA GLY A 48 -8.47 -5.58 16.62
C GLY A 48 -7.64 -5.05 15.44
N SER A 49 -6.35 -4.85 15.68
CA SER A 49 -5.41 -4.67 14.57
C SER A 49 -5.33 -5.97 13.76
N PRO A 50 -5.28 -5.94 12.42
CA PRO A 50 -5.00 -7.14 11.61
C PRO A 50 -3.75 -7.91 12.09
N ALA A 51 -2.81 -7.18 12.69
CA ALA A 51 -1.59 -7.72 13.29
C ALA A 51 -1.82 -8.66 14.48
N ALA A 52 -3.00 -8.64 15.10
CA ALA A 52 -3.35 -9.54 16.20
C ALA A 52 -3.80 -10.93 15.73
N HIS A 53 -4.06 -11.11 14.44
CA HIS A 53 -4.55 -12.39 13.91
C HIS A 53 -3.43 -13.44 13.80
N PRO A 54 -3.64 -14.70 14.22
CA PRO A 54 -2.58 -15.73 14.28
C PRO A 54 -1.94 -16.07 12.92
N SER A 55 -2.67 -15.85 11.81
CA SER A 55 -2.14 -16.04 10.45
C SER A 55 -1.43 -14.81 9.88
N TYR A 56 -1.51 -13.64 10.53
CA TYR A 56 -0.89 -12.41 10.03
C TYR A 56 0.64 -12.47 9.96
N PRO A 57 1.38 -13.07 10.93
CA PRO A 57 2.84 -13.12 10.88
C PRO A 57 3.42 -13.72 9.60
N ALA A 58 2.70 -14.66 8.96
CA ALA A 58 3.12 -15.28 7.71
C ALA A 58 3.14 -14.29 6.52
N VAL A 59 2.25 -13.29 6.52
CA VAL A 59 2.13 -12.30 5.44
C VAL A 59 2.63 -10.91 5.82
N ALA A 60 2.92 -10.66 7.10
CA ALA A 60 3.33 -9.35 7.62
C ALA A 60 4.47 -8.70 6.82
N PRO A 61 5.55 -9.42 6.42
CA PRO A 61 6.62 -8.83 5.61
C PRO A 61 6.11 -8.34 4.25
N LEU A 62 5.22 -9.10 3.59
CA LEU A 62 4.63 -8.71 2.31
C LEU A 62 3.64 -7.56 2.46
N CYS A 63 2.81 -7.56 3.51
CA CYS A 63 1.91 -6.45 3.79
C CYS A 63 2.67 -5.14 4.03
N LYS A 64 3.83 -5.20 4.70
CA LYS A 64 4.71 -4.04 4.90
C LYS A 64 5.37 -3.59 3.60
N ARG A 65 5.88 -4.52 2.80
CA ARG A 65 6.55 -4.23 1.52
C ARG A 65 5.60 -3.74 0.43
N TYR A 66 4.38 -4.25 0.42
CA TYR A 66 3.36 -3.99 -0.61
C TYR A 66 2.06 -3.47 0.04
N PRO A 67 2.07 -2.22 0.59
CA PRO A 67 0.95 -1.70 1.36
C PRO A 67 -0.35 -1.59 0.54
N THR A 68 -0.26 -1.33 -0.77
CA THR A 68 -1.41 -1.27 -1.68
C THR A 68 -2.10 -2.62 -1.90
N GLN A 69 -1.39 -3.72 -1.63
CA GLN A 69 -1.91 -5.09 -1.71
C GLN A 69 -2.19 -5.68 -0.33
N ALA A 70 -1.86 -4.99 0.77
CA ALA A 70 -1.83 -5.59 2.11
C ALA A 70 -3.14 -6.27 2.52
N SER A 71 -4.29 -5.63 2.29
CA SER A 71 -5.60 -6.20 2.58
C SER A 71 -5.89 -7.42 1.71
N ALA A 72 -5.60 -7.34 0.41
CA ALA A 72 -5.79 -8.43 -0.54
C ALA A 72 -4.88 -9.63 -0.22
N ILE A 73 -3.61 -9.40 0.10
CA ILE A 73 -2.65 -10.44 0.49
C ILE A 73 -3.17 -11.21 1.69
N PHE A 74 -3.54 -10.49 2.76
CA PHE A 74 -3.96 -11.13 4.00
C PHE A 74 -5.26 -11.91 3.81
N GLN A 75 -6.26 -11.32 3.17
CA GLN A 75 -7.54 -11.99 2.95
C GLN A 75 -7.41 -13.19 2.01
N THR A 76 -6.65 -13.06 0.91
CA THR A 76 -6.39 -14.19 0.01
C THR A 76 -5.64 -15.30 0.72
N TYR A 77 -4.66 -14.97 1.56
CA TYR A 77 -3.94 -15.97 2.35
C TYR A 77 -4.87 -16.72 3.31
N LEU A 78 -5.77 -16.00 4.00
CA LEU A 78 -6.77 -16.63 4.86
C LEU A 78 -7.73 -17.52 4.08
N ASP A 79 -8.23 -17.06 2.94
CA ASP A 79 -9.15 -17.84 2.11
C ASP A 79 -8.47 -19.09 1.55
N LEU A 80 -7.25 -19.00 1.03
CA LEU A 80 -6.53 -20.18 0.51
C LEU A 80 -6.18 -21.17 1.63
N LYS A 81 -5.79 -20.67 2.82
CA LYS A 81 -5.40 -21.50 3.96
C LYS A 81 -6.60 -22.19 4.62
N ASN A 82 -7.75 -21.50 4.70
CA ASN A 82 -8.94 -21.99 5.39
C ASN A 82 -10.00 -22.55 4.42
N GLY A 83 -9.89 -22.24 3.14
CA GLY A 83 -10.88 -22.52 2.11
C GLY A 83 -10.92 -24.00 1.73
N ALA A 84 -12.08 -24.63 2.01
CA ALA A 84 -12.60 -25.90 1.51
C ALA A 84 -11.60 -27.02 1.16
N ALA A 85 -10.47 -27.12 1.87
CA ALA A 85 -9.49 -28.17 1.73
C ALA A 85 -8.90 -28.31 0.30
N ALA A 86 -8.91 -27.27 -0.54
CA ALA A 86 -8.42 -27.38 -1.93
C ALA A 86 -6.88 -27.32 -2.04
N TRP A 87 -6.22 -26.64 -1.11
CA TRP A 87 -4.78 -26.38 -1.11
C TRP A 87 -4.05 -27.17 -0.03
N ASP A 88 -2.88 -27.73 -0.34
CA ASP A 88 -1.98 -28.36 0.62
C ASP A 88 -0.76 -27.50 0.95
N VAL A 89 -0.34 -26.66 0.01
CA VAL A 89 0.72 -25.66 0.19
C VAL A 89 0.17 -24.28 -0.10
N VAL A 90 0.42 -23.32 0.79
CA VAL A 90 0.06 -21.91 0.64
C VAL A 90 1.18 -21.05 1.23
N GLU A 91 2.02 -20.51 0.36
CA GLU A 91 3.26 -19.82 0.71
C GLU A 91 3.24 -18.37 0.19
N PRO A 92 3.29 -17.37 1.07
CA PRO A 92 3.45 -15.98 0.67
C PRO A 92 4.79 -15.78 -0.05
N LEU A 93 4.77 -15.11 -1.20
CA LEU A 93 5.91 -14.93 -2.09
C LEU A 93 6.04 -13.47 -2.54
N ALA A 94 7.28 -12.95 -2.56
CA ALA A 94 7.60 -11.70 -3.26
C ALA A 94 8.20 -12.03 -4.63
N LEU A 95 7.49 -11.68 -5.70
CA LEU A 95 7.99 -11.78 -7.07
C LEU A 95 8.81 -10.54 -7.41
N SER A 96 10.06 -10.73 -7.81
CA SER A 96 10.93 -9.65 -8.29
C SER A 96 11.96 -10.19 -9.27
N LEU A 97 12.41 -9.36 -10.21
CA LEU A 97 13.55 -9.71 -11.07
C LEU A 97 14.89 -9.58 -10.32
N HIS A 98 14.91 -8.91 -9.17
CA HIS A 98 16.10 -8.61 -8.38
C HIS A 98 15.92 -9.15 -6.96
N PRO A 99 16.29 -10.42 -6.71
CA PRO A 99 16.07 -11.08 -5.41
C PRO A 99 16.91 -10.49 -4.26
N ALA A 100 17.71 -9.43 -4.50
CA ALA A 100 18.65 -8.85 -3.54
C ALA A 100 18.07 -7.75 -2.63
N SER A 101 16.79 -7.40 -2.77
CA SER A 101 16.13 -6.37 -1.92
C SER A 101 15.30 -7.01 -0.78
N THR A 102 15.58 -8.25 -0.38
CA THR A 102 14.94 -8.91 0.77
C THR A 102 15.52 -8.47 2.13
N ALA A 103 16.55 -7.63 2.12
CA ALA A 103 17.13 -7.03 3.30
C ALA A 103 17.18 -5.50 3.14
N GLU A 104 16.03 -4.84 3.21
CA GLU A 104 16.04 -3.62 4.02
C GLU A 104 16.05 -4.13 5.47
N GLU A 105 17.26 -4.41 5.96
CA GLU A 105 17.53 -4.12 7.36
C GLU A 105 16.99 -2.70 7.56
N GLU A 106 15.93 -2.56 8.35
CA GLU A 106 15.74 -1.32 9.07
C GLU A 106 16.97 -1.20 9.97
N THR A 107 18.08 -0.73 9.40
CA THR A 107 18.96 0.16 10.13
C THR A 107 18.03 1.28 10.54
N VAL A 108 17.49 1.17 11.76
CA VAL A 108 17.01 2.31 12.50
C VAL A 108 18.26 3.18 12.64
N GLU A 109 18.56 3.95 11.59
CA GLU A 109 19.53 5.03 11.71
C GLU A 109 18.99 5.88 12.85
N ASP A 110 19.81 6.04 13.88
CA ASP A 110 19.45 6.81 15.05
C ASP A 110 19.31 8.27 14.61
N LEU A 111 18.08 8.65 14.22
CA LEU A 111 17.73 9.98 13.75
C LEU A 111 17.71 11.02 14.87
N SER A 112 18.13 10.66 16.09
CA SER A 112 18.14 11.58 17.24
C SER A 112 19.14 12.75 17.08
N GLY A 113 20.07 12.68 16.12
CA GLY A 113 21.09 13.69 15.85
C GLY A 113 20.90 14.55 14.59
N ILE A 114 19.80 14.38 13.83
CA ILE A 114 19.57 15.16 12.61
C ILE A 114 19.16 16.60 12.96
N SER A 115 19.65 17.58 12.20
CA SER A 115 19.19 18.95 12.33
C SER A 115 17.77 19.11 11.78
N ASP A 116 17.04 20.12 12.25
CA ASP A 116 15.67 20.42 11.78
C ASP A 116 15.63 20.60 10.24
N ALA A 117 16.68 21.18 9.65
CA ALA A 117 16.78 21.36 8.20
C ALA A 117 16.97 20.04 7.44
N GLU A 118 17.81 19.14 7.95
CA GLU A 118 18.00 17.81 7.36
C GLU A 118 16.74 16.95 7.50
N ALA A 119 16.02 17.09 8.62
CA ALA A 119 14.74 16.43 8.83
C ALA A 119 13.71 16.89 7.79
N ASP A 120 13.59 18.19 7.56
CA ASP A 120 12.68 18.77 6.57
C ASP A 120 13.03 18.31 5.14
N GLU A 121 14.32 18.25 4.79
CA GLU A 121 14.76 17.73 3.49
C GLU A 121 14.40 16.25 3.29
N LEU A 122 14.59 15.41 4.31
CA LEU A 122 14.21 13.99 4.27
C LEU A 122 12.69 13.81 4.17
N ILE A 123 11.93 14.60 4.92
CA ILE A 123 10.46 14.60 4.83
C ILE A 123 10.03 15.02 3.42
N GLN A 124 10.61 16.08 2.88
CA GLN A 124 10.28 16.57 1.54
C GLN A 124 10.67 15.57 0.45
N ALA A 125 11.83 14.92 0.56
CA ALA A 125 12.24 13.84 -0.34
C ALA A 125 11.29 12.64 -0.25
N ARG A 126 10.83 12.29 0.96
CA ARG A 126 9.88 11.19 1.15
C ARG A 126 8.49 11.55 0.62
N LEU A 127 8.02 12.77 0.84
CA LEU A 127 6.77 13.28 0.27
C LEU A 127 6.84 13.31 -1.26
N GLN A 128 7.94 13.76 -1.85
CA GLN A 128 8.15 13.72 -3.30
C GLN A 128 8.17 12.29 -3.83
N ALA A 129 8.76 11.33 -3.12
CA ALA A 129 8.73 9.92 -3.49
C ALA A 129 7.31 9.31 -3.35
N LEU A 130 6.52 9.76 -2.38
CA LEU A 130 5.13 9.37 -2.21
C LEU A 130 4.23 9.98 -3.31
N ASP A 131 4.48 11.23 -3.68
CA ASP A 131 3.81 11.93 -4.78
C ASP A 131 4.18 11.33 -6.15
N ALA A 132 5.44 10.89 -6.31
CA ALA A 132 5.89 10.12 -7.47
C ALA A 132 5.29 8.70 -7.54
N GLY A 133 4.67 8.24 -6.45
CA GLY A 133 3.91 7.00 -6.38
C GLY A 133 4.78 5.75 -6.15
N PRO A 134 4.58 5.01 -5.06
CA PRO A 134 5.24 3.72 -4.89
C PRO A 134 4.56 2.67 -5.76
N GLY A 135 5.15 2.28 -6.89
CA GLY A 135 4.92 0.98 -7.54
C GLY A 135 3.46 0.54 -7.52
N ARG A 136 2.54 1.43 -7.87
CA ARG A 136 1.13 1.21 -7.53
C ARG A 136 0.57 0.26 -8.57
N LEU A 137 0.48 -1.02 -8.24
CA LEU A 137 -0.40 -1.93 -8.98
C LEU A 137 -1.80 -1.30 -8.95
N GLY A 138 -2.20 -0.67 -10.05
CA GLY A 138 -3.55 -0.19 -10.28
C GLY A 138 -4.03 1.10 -9.63
N LEU A 139 -3.18 1.99 -9.10
CA LEU A 139 -3.63 3.34 -8.72
C LEU A 139 -3.25 4.33 -9.83
N VAL A 140 -4.26 4.90 -10.47
CA VAL A 140 -4.13 5.80 -11.62
C VAL A 140 -3.30 7.03 -11.24
N GLY A 141 -2.11 7.14 -11.81
CA GLY A 141 -1.21 8.27 -11.68
C GLY A 141 -0.08 8.20 -12.70
N ALA A 142 -0.22 9.02 -13.75
CA ALA A 142 0.75 9.40 -14.79
C ALA A 142 1.30 8.32 -15.76
N ASP A 143 1.31 8.73 -17.02
CA ASP A 143 1.78 8.04 -18.22
C ASP A 143 3.23 7.55 -18.13
N ALA A 144 3.50 6.46 -18.86
CA ALA A 144 4.81 5.94 -19.26
C ALA A 144 5.68 5.28 -18.16
N GLY A 145 5.49 3.97 -17.93
CA GLY A 145 6.46 3.16 -17.15
C GLY A 145 6.00 1.82 -16.59
N GLY A 146 4.78 1.36 -16.92
CA GLY A 146 4.11 0.30 -16.16
C GLY A 146 4.79 -1.07 -16.07
N GLU A 147 5.59 -1.47 -17.07
CA GLU A 147 6.35 -2.73 -17.02
C GLU A 147 7.64 -2.56 -16.20
N ASP A 148 8.40 -1.51 -16.50
CA ASP A 148 9.68 -1.21 -15.83
C ASP A 148 9.50 -0.95 -14.33
N GLU A 149 8.42 -0.30 -13.94
CA GLU A 149 8.12 -0.04 -12.53
C GLU A 149 7.79 -1.34 -11.78
N LEU A 150 6.96 -2.21 -12.36
CA LEU A 150 6.62 -3.50 -11.76
C LEU A 150 7.84 -4.43 -11.69
N ASN A 151 8.71 -4.37 -12.70
CA ASN A 151 9.97 -5.11 -12.73
C ASN A 151 10.97 -4.64 -11.66
N LYS A 152 10.97 -3.33 -11.34
CA LYS A 152 11.82 -2.73 -10.30
C LYS A 152 11.29 -2.98 -8.89
N THR A 153 10.00 -2.74 -8.66
CA THR A 153 9.39 -2.83 -7.32
C THR A 153 9.03 -4.28 -6.96
N GLY A 154 8.75 -5.12 -7.95
CA GLY A 154 8.20 -6.44 -7.75
C GLY A 154 6.73 -6.42 -7.30
N LEU A 155 6.23 -7.59 -6.96
CA LEU A 155 4.82 -7.81 -6.65
C LEU A 155 4.65 -8.87 -5.55
N ALA A 156 3.64 -8.72 -4.69
CA ALA A 156 3.25 -9.78 -3.79
C ALA A 156 2.45 -10.85 -4.52
N ALA A 157 2.72 -12.10 -4.22
CA ALA A 157 1.98 -13.24 -4.72
C ALA A 157 1.84 -14.28 -3.62
N ILE A 158 1.02 -15.29 -3.87
CA ILE A 158 0.94 -16.50 -3.06
C ILE A 158 1.21 -17.66 -4.00
N LYS A 159 2.26 -18.42 -3.68
CA LYS A 159 2.54 -19.70 -4.31
C LYS A 159 1.69 -20.75 -3.62
N GLY A 160 0.83 -21.41 -4.38
CA GLY A 160 -0.06 -22.43 -3.85
C GLY A 160 0.10 -23.75 -4.60
N ARG A 161 -0.15 -24.86 -3.93
CA ARG A 161 -0.37 -26.16 -4.58
C ARG A 161 -1.72 -26.71 -4.14
N ARG A 162 -2.47 -27.26 -5.10
CA ARG A 162 -3.71 -27.97 -4.81
C ARG A 162 -3.40 -29.40 -4.41
N LYS A 163 -4.23 -30.01 -3.56
CA LYS A 163 -4.02 -31.38 -3.04
C LYS A 163 -3.78 -32.44 -4.12
N ASP A 164 -4.47 -32.32 -5.25
CA ASP A 164 -4.39 -33.28 -6.37
C ASP A 164 -3.47 -32.78 -7.51
N ALA A 165 -2.89 -31.59 -7.37
CA ALA A 165 -2.02 -30.99 -8.38
C ALA A 165 -0.55 -31.28 -8.09
N LYS A 166 0.21 -31.60 -9.13
CA LYS A 166 1.67 -31.74 -9.05
C LYS A 166 2.39 -30.41 -9.19
N ALA A 167 1.80 -29.49 -9.94
CA ALA A 167 2.36 -28.17 -10.19
C ALA A 167 1.85 -27.15 -9.16
N TYR A 168 2.69 -26.18 -8.85
CA TYR A 168 2.34 -25.00 -8.09
C TYR A 168 1.69 -23.96 -9.01
N GLU A 169 0.67 -23.29 -8.50
CA GLU A 169 -0.01 -22.17 -9.13
C GLU A 169 0.40 -20.87 -8.43
N ILE A 170 0.47 -19.78 -9.19
CA ILE A 170 0.71 -18.45 -8.63
C ILE A 170 -0.61 -17.69 -8.55
N VAL A 171 -0.92 -17.22 -7.35
CA VAL A 171 -2.08 -16.38 -7.06
C VAL A 171 -1.62 -14.94 -6.81
N ILE A 172 -2.15 -13.98 -7.57
CA ILE A 172 -1.87 -12.55 -7.41
C ILE A 172 -3.05 -11.90 -6.68
N PRO A 173 -2.86 -11.41 -5.44
CA PRO A 173 -3.89 -10.71 -4.68
C PRO A 173 -4.00 -9.24 -5.10
N LEU A 174 -5.22 -8.82 -5.45
CA LEU A 174 -5.53 -7.43 -5.83
C LEU A 174 -6.89 -7.00 -5.28
N THR A 175 -7.05 -5.71 -5.02
CA THR A 175 -8.34 -5.10 -4.70
C THR A 175 -9.10 -4.76 -5.98
N ILE A 176 -10.44 -4.71 -5.92
CA ILE A 176 -11.28 -4.37 -7.09
C ILE A 176 -10.97 -2.97 -7.67
N THR A 177 -10.39 -2.08 -6.86
CA THR A 177 -9.99 -0.73 -7.26
C THR A 177 -8.66 -0.70 -8.03
N GLN A 178 -7.92 -1.80 -8.06
CA GLN A 178 -6.64 -1.87 -8.79
C GLN A 178 -6.88 -2.23 -10.25
N HIS A 179 -6.45 -1.33 -11.15
CA HIS A 179 -6.47 -1.56 -12.59
C HIS A 179 -5.19 -2.24 -13.08
N LEU A 180 -5.30 -3.40 -13.73
CA LEU A 180 -4.19 -4.05 -14.42
C LEU A 180 -4.16 -3.66 -15.90
N ARG A 181 -3.05 -3.06 -16.34
CA ARG A 181 -2.78 -2.82 -17.76
C ARG A 181 -2.26 -4.10 -18.43
N PRO A 182 -2.49 -4.31 -19.74
CA PRO A 182 -1.95 -5.46 -20.47
C PRO A 182 -0.43 -5.61 -20.34
N THR A 183 0.28 -4.47 -20.33
CA THR A 183 1.73 -4.42 -20.13
C THR A 183 2.15 -4.95 -18.75
N GLN A 184 1.41 -4.59 -17.69
CA GLN A 184 1.63 -5.13 -16.35
C GLN A 184 1.35 -6.63 -16.26
N LEU A 185 0.36 -7.14 -17.00
CA LEU A 185 0.13 -8.59 -17.08
C LEU A 185 1.32 -9.32 -17.71
N ASN A 186 1.90 -8.78 -18.80
CA ASN A 186 3.11 -9.35 -19.38
C ASN A 186 4.27 -9.36 -18.39
N ALA A 187 4.50 -8.26 -17.67
CA ALA A 187 5.53 -8.18 -16.64
C ALA A 187 5.29 -9.18 -15.49
N ILE A 188 4.03 -9.42 -15.09
CA ILE A 188 3.69 -10.48 -14.12
C ILE A 188 4.13 -11.85 -14.63
N PHE A 189 3.83 -12.20 -15.88
CA PHE A 189 4.26 -13.47 -16.46
C PHE A 189 5.79 -13.58 -16.52
N SER A 190 6.50 -12.51 -16.88
CA SER A 190 7.97 -12.49 -16.86
C SER A 190 8.54 -12.70 -15.46
N LEU A 191 7.92 -12.10 -14.44
CA LEU A 191 8.31 -12.31 -13.04
C LEU A 191 8.07 -13.74 -12.57
N VAL A 192 6.94 -14.34 -12.95
CA VAL A 192 6.60 -15.73 -12.63
C VAL A 192 7.56 -16.70 -13.31
N GLU A 193 7.89 -16.46 -14.58
CA GLU A 193 8.85 -17.27 -15.33
C GLU A 193 10.26 -17.18 -14.73
N ALA A 194 10.72 -15.98 -14.37
CA ALA A 194 11.99 -15.79 -13.67
C ALA A 194 12.02 -16.51 -12.32
N HIS A 195 10.92 -16.46 -11.56
CA HIS A 195 10.79 -17.19 -10.31
C HIS A 195 10.83 -18.71 -10.53
N ALA A 196 10.07 -19.24 -11.49
CA ALA A 196 10.08 -20.66 -11.85
C ALA A 196 11.48 -21.15 -12.23
N ALA A 197 12.24 -20.36 -12.99
CA ALA A 197 13.62 -20.67 -13.37
C ALA A 197 14.60 -20.72 -12.19
N SER A 198 14.28 -20.02 -11.09
CA SER A 198 15.09 -20.01 -9.86
C SER A 198 14.70 -21.09 -8.84
N CYS A 199 13.59 -21.79 -9.06
CA CYS A 199 13.10 -22.81 -8.13
C CYS A 199 13.94 -24.09 -8.18
N PRO A 200 14.10 -24.79 -7.05
CA PRO A 200 14.85 -26.04 -6.99
C PRO A 200 14.14 -27.17 -7.77
N PRO A 201 14.88 -28.19 -8.22
CA PRO A 201 14.29 -29.35 -8.89
C PRO A 201 13.31 -30.08 -7.95
N GLY A 202 12.04 -30.17 -8.35
CA GLY A 202 10.95 -30.77 -7.56
C GLY A 202 9.77 -29.82 -7.30
N GLU A 203 9.91 -28.54 -7.64
CA GLU A 203 8.84 -27.55 -7.54
C GLU A 203 8.48 -27.00 -8.93
N ASP A 204 7.69 -27.77 -9.67
CA ASP A 204 7.20 -27.33 -10.99
C ASP A 204 6.13 -26.25 -10.81
N ILE A 205 6.40 -25.04 -11.28
CA ILE A 205 5.42 -23.94 -11.28
C ILE A 205 4.75 -23.88 -12.65
N ASP A 206 3.42 -23.85 -12.68
CA ASP A 206 2.69 -23.62 -13.93
C ASP A 206 2.79 -22.14 -14.32
N THR A 207 3.55 -21.87 -15.38
CA THR A 207 3.74 -20.53 -15.95
C THR A 207 2.72 -20.19 -17.04
N SER A 208 1.87 -21.15 -17.43
CA SER A 208 0.87 -20.98 -18.49
C SER A 208 -0.25 -20.04 -18.09
N HIS A 209 -0.53 -19.94 -16.78
CA HIS A 209 -1.59 -19.13 -16.23
C HIS A 209 -1.27 -18.61 -14.82
N VAL A 210 -1.92 -17.52 -14.45
CA VAL A 210 -1.92 -16.98 -13.08
C VAL A 210 -3.36 -16.85 -12.59
N LEU A 211 -3.57 -17.00 -11.28
CA LEU A 211 -4.86 -16.76 -10.65
C LEU A 211 -4.87 -15.33 -10.10
N LEU A 212 -5.82 -14.52 -10.53
CA LEU A 212 -6.08 -13.22 -9.90
C LEU A 212 -7.12 -13.40 -8.80
N ALA A 213 -6.72 -13.13 -7.54
CA ALA A 213 -7.62 -13.09 -6.41
C ALA A 213 -8.06 -11.64 -6.17
N ILE A 214 -9.27 -11.31 -6.58
CA ILE A 214 -9.82 -9.96 -6.51
C ILE A 214 -10.68 -9.83 -5.26
N ILE A 215 -10.27 -8.93 -4.35
CA ILE A 215 -11.04 -8.60 -3.15
C ILE A 215 -11.93 -7.37 -3.36
N ALA A 216 -13.20 -7.52 -3.05
CA ALA A 216 -14.16 -6.43 -2.96
C ALA A 216 -14.16 -5.79 -1.55
N PRO A 217 -14.67 -4.55 -1.39
CA PRO A 217 -14.69 -3.85 -0.09
C PRO A 217 -15.48 -4.56 1.01
N ASP A 218 -16.40 -5.45 0.65
CA ASP A 218 -17.17 -6.30 1.56
C ASP A 218 -16.42 -7.58 1.97
N SER A 219 -15.13 -7.68 1.63
CA SER A 219 -14.26 -8.85 1.84
C SER A 219 -14.63 -10.09 1.00
N THR A 220 -15.48 -9.94 -0.01
CA THR A 220 -15.70 -11.01 -0.99
C THR A 220 -14.46 -11.21 -1.85
N LEU A 221 -14.02 -12.46 -2.00
CA LEU A 221 -12.93 -12.86 -2.90
C LEU A 221 -13.49 -13.56 -4.14
N VAL A 222 -12.98 -13.17 -5.31
CA VAL A 222 -13.28 -13.82 -6.58
C VAL A 222 -11.98 -14.18 -7.28
N TYR A 223 -11.90 -15.41 -7.79
CA TYR A 223 -10.73 -15.92 -8.48
C TYR A 223 -10.96 -15.95 -10.00
N TYR A 224 -10.04 -15.33 -10.76
CA TYR A 224 -10.01 -15.38 -12.22
C TYR A 224 -8.73 -16.04 -12.69
N VAL A 225 -8.85 -16.99 -13.62
CA VAL A 225 -7.68 -17.54 -14.32
C VAL A 225 -7.35 -16.64 -15.50
N VAL A 226 -6.11 -16.16 -15.54
CA VAL A 226 -5.56 -15.40 -16.67
C VAL A 226 -4.45 -16.22 -17.28
N SER A 227 -4.61 -16.62 -18.55
CA SER A 227 -3.62 -17.39 -19.28
C SER A 227 -2.68 -16.48 -20.07
N GLN A 228 -1.44 -16.93 -20.23
CA GLN A 228 -0.45 -16.26 -21.07
C GLN A 228 -0.95 -16.20 -22.52
N GLY A 229 -0.75 -15.05 -23.19
CA GLY A 229 -1.16 -14.87 -24.59
C GLY A 229 -2.64 -14.56 -24.81
N MET A 230 -3.39 -14.20 -23.75
CA MET A 230 -4.77 -13.73 -23.89
C MET A 230 -4.84 -12.47 -24.77
N VAL A 231 -5.48 -12.59 -25.93
CA VAL A 231 -5.72 -11.47 -26.85
C VAL A 231 -7.19 -11.07 -26.82
N LYS A 232 -7.48 -9.79 -27.10
CA LYS A 232 -8.86 -9.31 -27.23
C LYS A 232 -9.60 -10.15 -28.28
N PRO A 233 -10.82 -10.62 -28.01
CA PRO A 233 -11.64 -11.30 -29.00
C PRO A 233 -11.80 -10.38 -30.23
N VAL A 234 -11.40 -10.89 -31.40
CA VAL A 234 -11.65 -10.22 -32.67
C VAL A 234 -13.08 -10.57 -33.08
N ASN A 235 -13.97 -9.58 -33.08
CA ASN A 235 -15.32 -9.71 -33.64
C ASN A 235 -15.33 -9.24 -35.10
#